data_AF-A0A2V6I027-F1
#
_entry.id   AF-A0A2V6I027-F1
#
_cell.length_a   1.000
_cell.length_b   1.000
_cell.length_c   1.000
_cell.angle_alpha   90.00
_cell.angle_beta   90.00
_cell.angle_gamma   90.00
#
_symmetry.space_group_name_H-M   'P 1'
#
loop_
_entity.id
_entity.type
_entity.pdbx_description
1 polymer ?
#
loop_
_entity_poly.entity_id
_entity_poly.type
_entity_poly.pdbx_seq_one_letter_code
_entity_poly.pdbx_strand_id
1 'polypeptide(L)'
;MRSFNLSALAVRERAITLFFIFAAACAGIYAYFHLGRGEDPSFTIKVLTVTTVWPGATAQEMQDLVAEPLEKRLQELRWYDRVETITRPGLALMTLQLLDKTPPKEVAEQFYQARKKLGDEAPKLPQGAIGPFVNDEYSDVSFALYSVEAPGFPLRKLTRVAEEFRQRFLHVPGVKKVDIVGEQQERIFVEFSYPRLTTLGISPADIFSALSRQNAVTPAGSVDTEGAQVFVRLDGAYTDIDKVRDTPIVAGKQSFKLSDIAEVTRGYEDPPTFLVRHNGESALLLSVVMKEGWNGLDLGDALRAESDKISSSLPLGVSLKKV
;
A
#
# COMPACT_ATOMS: atom_id res chain seq x y z
N MET A 1 -38.98 44.29 -40.85
CA MET A 1 -37.60 44.18 -40.30
C MET A 1 -36.90 43.08 -41.10
N ARG A 2 -35.82 43.39 -41.84
CA ARG A 2 -35.09 42.35 -42.60
C ARG A 2 -34.52 41.35 -41.61
N SER A 3 -34.89 40.07 -41.76
CA SER A 3 -34.32 39.00 -40.94
C SER A 3 -32.81 38.94 -41.16
N PHE A 4 -32.07 38.77 -40.08
CA PHE A 4 -30.62 38.61 -40.12
C PHE A 4 -30.27 37.36 -40.94
N ASN A 5 -29.52 37.53 -42.03
CA ASN A 5 -29.12 36.44 -42.93
C ASN A 5 -27.59 36.26 -42.85
N LEU A 6 -27.17 35.25 -42.10
CA LEU A 6 -25.76 34.91 -41.86
C LEU A 6 -25.00 34.62 -43.16
N SER A 7 -25.63 33.91 -44.10
CA SER A 7 -25.01 33.56 -45.38
C SER A 7 -24.76 34.80 -46.24
N ALA A 8 -25.74 35.72 -46.28
CA ALA A 8 -25.59 36.98 -47.01
C ALA A 8 -24.51 37.88 -46.37
N LEU A 9 -24.39 37.89 -45.04
CA LEU A 9 -23.36 38.64 -44.32
C LEU A 9 -21.95 38.09 -44.58
N ALA A 10 -21.79 36.76 -44.54
CA ALA A 10 -20.51 36.09 -44.80
C ALA A 10 -20.00 36.30 -46.25
N VAL A 11 -20.91 36.36 -47.23
CA VAL A 11 -20.53 36.63 -48.62
C VAL A 11 -20.24 38.11 -48.88
N ARG A 12 -20.90 39.02 -48.15
CA ARG A 12 -20.70 40.47 -48.26
C ARG A 12 -19.37 40.90 -47.64
N GLU A 13 -19.07 40.42 -46.44
CA GLU A 13 -17.88 40.82 -45.66
C GLU A 13 -16.71 39.84 -45.84
N ARG A 14 -16.31 39.60 -47.11
CA ARG A 14 -15.33 38.55 -47.48
C ARG A 14 -14.01 38.62 -46.70
N ALA A 15 -13.49 39.81 -46.44
CA ALA A 15 -12.25 39.99 -45.71
C ALA A 15 -12.37 39.56 -44.25
N ILE A 16 -13.50 39.85 -43.60
CA ILE A 16 -13.78 39.46 -42.21
C ILE A 16 -13.96 37.94 -42.13
N THR A 17 -14.70 37.35 -43.07
CA THR A 17 -14.88 35.89 -43.13
C THR A 17 -13.55 35.18 -43.36
N LEU A 18 -12.71 35.66 -44.28
CA LEU A 18 -11.39 35.09 -44.54
C LEU A 18 -10.46 35.20 -43.31
N PHE A 19 -10.51 36.32 -42.59
CA PHE A 19 -9.79 36.48 -41.33
C PHE A 19 -10.20 35.43 -40.30
N PHE A 20 -11.51 35.21 -40.08
CA PHE A 20 -11.97 34.19 -39.13
C PHE A 20 -11.61 32.77 -39.56
N ILE A 21 -11.60 32.47 -40.86
CA ILE A 21 -11.14 31.17 -41.37
C ILE A 21 -9.66 30.96 -41.02
N PHE A 22 -8.81 31.95 -41.29
CA PHE A 22 -7.38 31.88 -40.94
C PHE A 22 -7.16 31.82 -39.43
N ALA A 23 -7.88 32.63 -38.66
CA ALA A 23 -7.80 32.62 -37.21
C ALA A 23 -8.20 31.26 -36.63
N ALA A 24 -9.29 30.66 -37.12
CA ALA A 24 -9.73 29.33 -36.71
C ALA A 24 -8.75 28.23 -37.13
N ALA A 25 -8.15 28.33 -38.33
CA ALA A 25 -7.14 27.39 -38.78
C ALA A 25 -5.87 27.45 -37.91
N CYS A 26 -5.35 28.65 -37.63
CA CYS A 26 -4.20 28.84 -36.76
C CYS A 26 -4.48 28.37 -35.32
N ALA A 27 -5.66 28.70 -34.78
CA ALA A 27 -6.09 28.24 -33.46
C ALA A 27 -6.22 26.70 -33.40
N GLY A 28 -6.76 26.08 -34.46
CA GLY A 28 -6.86 24.63 -34.59
C GLY A 28 -5.50 23.94 -34.66
N ILE A 29 -4.55 24.50 -35.41
CA ILE A 29 -3.15 24.00 -35.48
C ILE A 29 -2.49 24.10 -34.10
N TYR A 30 -2.62 25.26 -33.43
CA TYR A 30 -2.07 25.45 -32.09
C TYR A 30 -2.66 24.45 -31.09
N ALA A 31 -3.98 24.26 -31.10
CA ALA A 31 -4.67 23.32 -30.23
C ALA A 31 -4.26 21.87 -30.52
N TYR A 32 -4.07 21.49 -31.79
CA TYR A 32 -3.65 20.13 -32.17
C TYR A 32 -2.32 19.73 -31.56
N PHE A 33 -1.34 20.64 -31.52
CA PHE A 33 -0.03 20.35 -30.92
C PHE A 33 -0.02 20.36 -29.39
N HIS A 34 -0.98 21.02 -28.74
CA HIS A 34 -1.09 21.12 -27.28
C HIS A 34 -2.16 20.21 -26.68
N LEU A 35 -2.85 19.40 -27.49
CA LEU A 35 -3.88 18.49 -27.02
C LEU A 35 -3.24 17.30 -26.32
N GLY A 36 -3.48 17.17 -25.02
CA GLY A 36 -3.05 16.01 -24.23
C GLY A 36 -3.62 14.71 -24.79
N ARG A 37 -2.81 13.65 -24.80
CA ARG A 37 -3.21 12.32 -25.25
C ARG A 37 -3.33 11.39 -24.04
N GLY A 38 -4.48 10.72 -23.93
CA GLY A 38 -4.70 9.60 -23.01
C GLY A 38 -4.99 8.34 -23.81
N GLU A 39 -4.61 7.17 -23.28
CA GLU A 39 -4.95 5.88 -23.87
C GLU A 39 -6.45 5.61 -23.74
N ASP A 40 -7.01 5.86 -22.55
CA ASP A 40 -8.42 5.73 -22.24
C ASP A 40 -8.97 6.98 -21.54
N PRO A 41 -10.28 7.25 -21.63
CA PRO A 41 -10.92 8.29 -20.82
C PRO A 41 -10.87 7.92 -19.34
N SER A 42 -10.52 8.88 -18.48
CA SER A 42 -10.58 8.70 -17.04
C SER A 42 -12.03 8.48 -16.59
N PHE A 43 -12.32 7.35 -15.96
CA PHE A 43 -13.60 7.10 -15.30
C PHE A 43 -13.38 6.88 -13.80
N THR A 44 -14.29 7.38 -12.98
CA THR A 44 -14.21 7.21 -11.53
C THR A 44 -14.67 5.81 -11.15
N ILE A 45 -13.76 5.00 -10.64
CA ILE A 45 -14.06 3.68 -10.10
C ILE A 45 -14.77 3.84 -8.75
N LYS A 46 -15.88 3.13 -8.63
CA LYS A 46 -16.84 3.22 -7.52
C LYS A 46 -16.77 2.02 -6.59
N VAL A 47 -15.58 1.42 -6.52
CA VAL A 47 -15.31 0.19 -5.81
C VAL A 47 -14.38 0.48 -4.65
N LEU A 48 -14.68 -0.09 -3.50
CA LEU A 48 -13.85 -0.02 -2.30
C LEU A 48 -13.70 -1.42 -1.74
N THR A 49 -12.50 -1.76 -1.30
CA THR A 49 -12.22 -3.09 -0.73
C THR A 49 -11.96 -2.97 0.77
N VAL A 50 -12.43 -3.95 1.51
CA VAL A 50 -12.23 -4.06 2.96
C VAL A 50 -11.67 -5.43 3.26
N THR A 51 -10.57 -5.48 3.99
CA THR A 51 -9.95 -6.73 4.43
C THR A 51 -9.90 -6.76 5.95
N THR A 52 -10.33 -7.88 6.53
CA THR A 52 -10.21 -8.13 7.98
C THR A 52 -9.65 -9.52 8.19
N VAL A 53 -8.72 -9.64 9.14
CA VAL A 53 -8.04 -10.89 9.46
C VAL A 53 -8.34 -11.25 10.91
N TRP A 54 -8.76 -12.48 11.19
CA TRP A 54 -8.93 -12.97 12.56
C TRP A 54 -8.33 -14.37 12.68
N PRO A 55 -7.03 -14.46 12.96
CA PRO A 55 -6.31 -15.74 12.92
C PRO A 55 -6.95 -16.77 13.85
N GLY A 56 -7.21 -17.97 13.33
CA GLY A 56 -7.79 -19.08 14.09
C GLY A 56 -9.32 -19.20 14.04
N ALA A 57 -10.04 -18.22 13.48
CA ALA A 57 -11.48 -18.30 13.29
C ALA A 57 -11.87 -19.18 12.09
N THR A 58 -12.99 -19.89 12.20
CA THR A 58 -13.60 -20.61 11.07
C THR A 58 -14.21 -19.64 10.06
N ALA A 59 -14.46 -20.10 8.82
CA ALA A 59 -15.11 -19.27 7.82
C ALA A 59 -16.53 -18.82 8.25
N GLN A 60 -17.25 -19.67 8.98
CA GLN A 60 -18.57 -19.34 9.51
C GLN A 60 -18.49 -18.26 10.60
N GLU A 61 -17.56 -18.37 11.55
CA GLU A 61 -17.35 -17.33 12.57
C GLU A 61 -16.89 -16.01 11.95
N MET A 62 -16.05 -16.06 10.90
CA MET A 62 -15.69 -14.88 10.12
C MET A 62 -16.91 -14.24 9.47
N GLN A 63 -17.85 -15.04 8.94
CA GLN A 63 -19.07 -14.51 8.35
C GLN A 63 -19.95 -13.84 9.40
N ASP A 64 -20.27 -14.55 10.48
CA ASP A 64 -21.30 -14.14 11.43
C ASP A 64 -20.81 -13.02 12.38
N LEU A 65 -19.55 -13.09 12.81
CA LEU A 65 -19.01 -12.19 13.84
C LEU A 65 -18.17 -11.04 13.29
N VAL A 66 -17.72 -11.13 12.03
CA VAL A 66 -16.86 -10.10 11.43
C VAL A 66 -17.49 -9.51 10.17
N ALA A 67 -17.78 -10.30 9.16
CA ALA A 67 -18.32 -9.81 7.90
C ALA A 67 -19.70 -9.17 8.07
N GLU A 68 -20.66 -9.89 8.67
CA GLU A 68 -22.04 -9.43 8.78
C GLU A 68 -22.19 -8.08 9.53
N PRO A 69 -21.52 -7.84 10.68
CA PRO A 69 -21.51 -6.51 11.30
C PRO A 69 -20.95 -5.40 10.41
N LEU A 70 -19.88 -5.68 9.67
CA LEU A 70 -19.25 -4.72 8.75
C LEU A 70 -20.13 -4.46 7.52
N GLU A 71 -20.76 -5.49 6.96
CA GLU A 71 -21.70 -5.38 5.84
C GLU A 71 -22.86 -4.47 6.20
N LYS A 72 -23.47 -4.66 7.38
CA LYS A 72 -24.55 -3.81 7.89
C LYS A 72 -24.15 -2.34 7.94
N ARG A 73 -22.89 -2.04 8.32
CA ARG A 73 -22.37 -0.67 8.33
C ARG A 73 -22.18 -0.10 6.93
N LEU A 74 -21.75 -0.91 5.97
CA LEU A 74 -21.60 -0.48 4.58
C LEU A 74 -22.95 -0.21 3.89
N GLN A 75 -23.99 -0.96 4.26
CA GLN A 75 -25.36 -0.75 3.76
C GLN A 75 -25.94 0.62 4.15
N GLU A 76 -25.41 1.26 5.19
CA GLU A 76 -25.84 2.60 5.61
C GLU A 76 -25.32 3.74 4.70
N LEU A 77 -24.51 3.44 3.68
CA LEU A 77 -23.99 4.44 2.76
C LEU A 77 -25.08 4.93 1.80
N ARG A 78 -25.09 6.25 1.52
CA ARG A 78 -26.13 6.91 0.72
C ARG A 78 -26.26 6.31 -0.69
N TRP A 79 -25.13 5.94 -1.28
CA TRP A 79 -25.04 5.41 -2.64
C TRP A 79 -24.69 3.92 -2.68
N TYR A 80 -24.98 3.18 -1.60
CA TYR A 80 -24.77 1.74 -1.55
C TYR A 80 -25.52 1.03 -2.68
N ASP A 81 -24.82 0.13 -3.38
CA ASP A 81 -25.43 -0.83 -4.32
C ASP A 81 -25.39 -2.23 -3.71
N ARG A 82 -24.19 -2.77 -3.54
CA ARG A 82 -23.95 -4.10 -2.96
C ARG A 82 -22.56 -4.23 -2.36
N VAL A 83 -22.41 -5.21 -1.48
CA VAL A 83 -21.11 -5.69 -1.02
C VAL A 83 -20.99 -7.18 -1.33
N GLU A 84 -19.91 -7.56 -1.99
CA GLU A 84 -19.56 -8.96 -2.25
C GLU A 84 -18.53 -9.40 -1.22
N THR A 85 -18.91 -10.36 -0.37
CA THR A 85 -18.07 -10.84 0.72
C THR A 85 -17.61 -12.27 0.47
N ILE A 86 -16.31 -12.48 0.61
CA ILE A 86 -15.67 -13.79 0.56
C ILE A 86 -15.00 -14.02 1.92
N THR A 87 -15.47 -15.03 2.64
CA THR A 87 -14.86 -15.48 3.90
C THR A 87 -14.10 -16.78 3.71
N ARG A 88 -12.94 -16.84 4.34
CA ARG A 88 -12.07 -18.02 4.47
C ARG A 88 -11.69 -18.14 5.95
N PRO A 89 -11.19 -19.31 6.40
CA PRO A 89 -10.65 -19.42 7.75
C PRO A 89 -9.66 -18.29 8.05
N GLY A 90 -9.98 -17.49 9.06
CA GLY A 90 -9.25 -16.31 9.51
C GLY A 90 -9.16 -15.11 8.57
N LEU A 91 -9.92 -15.06 7.47
CA LEU A 91 -9.87 -13.94 6.50
C LEU A 91 -11.27 -13.59 5.97
N ALA A 92 -11.60 -12.31 5.94
CA ALA A 92 -12.77 -11.76 5.28
C ALA A 92 -12.34 -10.68 4.27
N LEU A 93 -12.74 -10.86 3.02
CA LEU A 93 -12.52 -9.94 1.92
C LEU A 93 -13.88 -9.42 1.45
N MET A 94 -14.07 -8.11 1.47
CA MET A 94 -15.33 -7.48 1.09
C MET A 94 -15.07 -6.48 -0.02
N THR A 95 -15.87 -6.54 -1.08
CA THR A 95 -15.81 -5.62 -2.21
C THR A 95 -17.11 -4.83 -2.26
N LEU A 96 -17.08 -3.59 -1.80
CA LEU A 96 -18.19 -2.65 -1.87
C LEU A 96 -18.25 -2.04 -3.26
N GLN A 97 -19.45 -2.05 -3.86
CA GLN A 97 -19.77 -1.32 -5.08
C GLN A 97 -20.81 -0.24 -4.74
N LEU A 98 -20.56 1.00 -5.17
CA LEU A 98 -21.56 2.07 -5.15
C LEU A 98 -22.37 2.06 -6.45
N LEU A 99 -23.57 2.64 -6.40
CA LEU A 99 -24.47 2.71 -7.55
C LEU A 99 -23.82 3.39 -8.77
N ASP A 100 -24.15 2.91 -9.97
CA ASP A 100 -23.65 3.50 -11.23
C ASP A 100 -24.04 4.96 -11.42
N LYS A 101 -25.15 5.41 -10.81
CA LYS A 101 -25.59 6.82 -10.84
C LYS A 101 -24.88 7.72 -9.83
N THR A 102 -23.98 7.19 -9.00
CA THR A 102 -23.23 7.98 -8.01
C THR A 102 -22.44 9.10 -8.72
N PRO A 103 -22.63 10.38 -8.34
CA PRO A 103 -21.85 11.48 -8.89
C PRO A 103 -20.35 11.29 -8.57
N PRO A 104 -19.43 11.43 -9.54
CA PRO A 104 -17.98 11.27 -9.33
C PRO A 104 -17.43 12.04 -8.12
N LYS A 105 -17.91 13.28 -7.92
CA LYS A 105 -17.48 14.16 -6.83
C LYS A 105 -17.91 13.66 -5.43
N GLU A 106 -18.93 12.83 -5.33
CA GLU A 106 -19.41 12.30 -4.06
C GLU A 106 -18.72 10.98 -3.68
N VAL A 107 -18.02 10.31 -4.60
CA VAL A 107 -17.39 8.99 -4.36
C VAL A 107 -16.37 9.05 -3.23
N ALA A 108 -15.47 10.04 -3.23
CA ALA A 108 -14.47 10.20 -2.19
C ALA A 108 -15.10 10.39 -0.79
N GLU A 109 -16.19 11.14 -0.71
CA GLU A 109 -16.94 11.31 0.54
C GLU A 109 -17.59 9.99 0.98
N GLN A 110 -18.14 9.20 0.05
CA GLN A 110 -18.68 7.87 0.40
C GLN A 110 -17.59 6.93 0.93
N PHE A 111 -16.39 6.95 0.34
CA PHE A 111 -15.26 6.15 0.82
C PHE A 111 -14.80 6.59 2.22
N TYR A 112 -14.77 7.90 2.47
CA TYR A 112 -14.52 8.43 3.81
C TYR A 112 -15.59 7.98 4.82
N GLN A 113 -16.88 8.06 4.46
CA GLN A 113 -17.97 7.60 5.32
C GLN A 113 -17.90 6.08 5.57
N ALA A 114 -17.52 5.28 4.56
CA ALA A 114 -17.30 3.85 4.72
C ALA A 114 -16.20 3.59 5.74
N ARG A 115 -15.03 4.24 5.57
CA ARG A 115 -13.90 4.15 6.51
C ARG A 115 -14.30 4.54 7.93
N LYS A 116 -15.05 5.63 8.08
CA LYS A 116 -15.55 6.09 9.38
C LYS A 116 -16.47 5.06 10.03
N LYS A 117 -17.51 4.61 9.33
CA LYS A 117 -18.49 3.64 9.85
C LYS A 117 -17.86 2.29 10.21
N LEU A 118 -16.92 1.83 9.39
CA LEU A 118 -16.15 0.61 9.66
C LEU A 118 -15.22 0.79 10.86
N GLY A 119 -14.57 1.96 10.97
CA GLY A 119 -13.74 2.31 12.12
C GLY A 119 -14.53 2.40 13.43
N ASP A 120 -15.77 2.90 13.39
CA ASP A 120 -16.68 2.95 14.54
C ASP A 120 -17.15 1.55 14.99
N GLU A 121 -17.19 0.58 14.07
CA GLU A 121 -17.58 -0.80 14.35
C GLU A 121 -16.39 -1.69 14.74
N ALA A 122 -15.17 -1.33 14.33
CA ALA A 122 -13.95 -2.08 14.61
C ALA A 122 -13.77 -2.48 16.10
N PRO A 123 -14.04 -1.62 17.10
CA PRO A 123 -13.90 -1.98 18.51
C PRO A 123 -14.90 -3.03 19.01
N LYS A 124 -15.97 -3.30 18.27
CA LYS A 124 -17.00 -4.28 18.61
C LYS A 124 -16.73 -5.66 17.99
N LEU A 125 -15.74 -5.74 17.10
CA LEU A 125 -15.31 -7.01 16.53
C LEU A 125 -14.68 -7.91 17.61
N PRO A 126 -14.65 -9.24 17.41
CA PRO A 126 -14.02 -10.17 18.34
C PRO A 126 -12.56 -9.80 18.68
N GLN A 127 -12.14 -10.10 19.90
CA GLN A 127 -10.74 -9.90 20.30
C GLN A 127 -9.79 -10.71 19.42
N GLY A 128 -8.74 -10.05 18.93
CA GLY A 128 -7.78 -10.64 18.00
C GLY A 128 -8.13 -10.45 16.52
N ALA A 129 -9.28 -9.86 16.20
CA ALA A 129 -9.55 -9.37 14.85
C ALA A 129 -8.64 -8.16 14.54
N ILE A 130 -8.02 -8.19 13.37
CA ILE A 130 -7.08 -7.18 12.86
C ILE A 130 -7.72 -6.56 11.61
N GLY A 131 -7.95 -5.25 11.66
CA GLY A 131 -8.72 -4.52 10.65
C GLY A 131 -9.96 -3.87 11.27
N PRO A 132 -10.93 -3.40 10.47
CA PRO A 132 -11.03 -3.52 9.01
C PRO A 132 -10.05 -2.58 8.28
N PHE A 133 -9.26 -3.12 7.36
CA PHE A 133 -8.40 -2.36 6.47
C PHE A 133 -9.16 -1.95 5.22
N VAL A 134 -9.39 -0.65 5.06
CA VAL A 134 -10.09 -0.08 3.91
C VAL A 134 -9.09 0.38 2.87
N ASN A 135 -9.23 -0.16 1.66
CA ASN A 135 -8.50 0.25 0.46
C ASN A 135 -9.48 0.85 -0.55
N ASP A 136 -9.41 2.18 -0.68
CA ASP A 136 -10.13 3.05 -1.60
C ASP A 136 -9.33 3.38 -2.88
N GLU A 137 -8.11 2.82 -2.99
CA GLU A 137 -7.19 2.99 -4.13
C GLU A 137 -7.28 1.82 -5.12
N TYR A 138 -8.36 1.03 -5.09
CA TYR A 138 -8.61 -0.04 -6.07
C TYR A 138 -8.61 0.46 -7.53
N SER A 139 -8.78 1.77 -7.71
CA SER A 139 -8.84 2.46 -8.98
C SER A 139 -7.50 2.84 -9.59
N ASP A 140 -6.41 2.70 -8.84
CA ASP A 140 -5.12 3.19 -9.30
C ASP A 140 -4.57 2.31 -10.42
N VAL A 141 -4.42 2.92 -11.60
CA VAL A 141 -3.85 2.27 -12.78
C VAL A 141 -2.33 2.45 -12.78
N SER A 142 -1.62 1.34 -12.96
CA SER A 142 -0.16 1.34 -13.11
C SER A 142 0.20 1.94 -14.47
N PHE A 143 0.78 3.14 -14.49
CA PHE A 143 1.20 3.83 -15.71
C PHE A 143 2.50 3.25 -16.27
N ALA A 144 3.45 2.92 -15.38
CA ALA A 144 4.70 2.28 -15.76
C ALA A 144 5.11 1.26 -14.71
N LEU A 145 5.66 0.14 -15.17
CA LEU A 145 6.23 -0.90 -14.34
C LEU A 145 7.74 -0.97 -14.58
N TYR A 146 8.51 -0.99 -13.50
CA TYR A 146 9.95 -1.23 -13.55
C TYR A 146 10.32 -2.43 -12.70
N SER A 147 11.09 -3.37 -13.24
CA SER A 147 11.68 -4.46 -12.47
C SER A 147 13.01 -4.02 -11.86
N VAL A 148 13.18 -4.32 -10.58
CA VAL A 148 14.43 -4.20 -9.85
C VAL A 148 14.97 -5.61 -9.65
N GLU A 149 16.10 -5.89 -10.29
CA GLU A 149 16.72 -7.20 -10.34
C GLU A 149 18.14 -7.12 -9.79
N ALA A 150 18.49 -8.05 -8.91
CA ALA A 150 19.87 -8.23 -8.46
C ALA A 150 20.14 -9.71 -8.16
N PRO A 151 20.58 -10.48 -9.16
CA PRO A 151 20.89 -11.90 -8.99
C PRO A 151 21.88 -12.12 -7.84
N GLY A 152 21.53 -13.00 -6.90
CA GLY A 152 22.37 -13.34 -5.74
C GLY A 152 22.33 -12.32 -4.58
N PHE A 153 21.58 -11.22 -4.70
CA PHE A 153 21.37 -10.32 -3.56
C PHE A 153 20.31 -10.88 -2.61
N PRO A 154 20.50 -10.77 -1.28
CA PRO A 154 19.43 -11.00 -0.33
C PRO A 154 18.26 -10.05 -0.61
N LEU A 155 17.03 -10.58 -0.63
CA LEU A 155 15.83 -9.82 -0.97
C LEU A 155 15.69 -8.56 -0.11
N ARG A 156 16.05 -8.60 1.19
CA ARG A 156 16.08 -7.39 2.04
C ARG A 156 16.90 -6.25 1.43
N LYS A 157 18.09 -6.55 0.92
CA LYS A 157 18.95 -5.51 0.32
C LYS A 157 18.30 -4.99 -0.97
N LEU A 158 17.68 -5.87 -1.74
CA LEU A 158 16.93 -5.50 -2.94
C LEU A 158 15.75 -4.58 -2.61
N THR A 159 15.00 -4.86 -1.53
CA THR A 159 13.90 -4.00 -1.06
C THR A 159 14.40 -2.61 -0.68
N ARG A 160 15.53 -2.49 0.04
CA ARG A 160 16.10 -1.17 0.39
C ARG A 160 16.47 -0.37 -0.86
N VAL A 161 17.06 -1.03 -1.85
CA VAL A 161 17.39 -0.42 -3.13
C VAL A 161 16.12 0.00 -3.89
N ALA A 162 15.09 -0.85 -3.89
CA ALA A 162 13.79 -0.54 -4.47
C ALA A 162 13.12 0.65 -3.78
N GLU A 163 13.22 0.77 -2.45
CA GLU A 163 12.76 1.93 -1.68
C GLU A 163 13.49 3.22 -2.07
N GLU A 164 14.81 3.17 -2.27
CA GLU A 164 15.56 4.34 -2.78
C GLU A 164 15.08 4.77 -4.17
N PHE A 165 14.81 3.81 -5.07
CA PHE A 165 14.27 4.12 -6.40
C PHE A 165 12.84 4.64 -6.33
N ARG A 166 12.01 4.06 -5.46
CA ARG A 166 10.64 4.53 -5.17
C ARG A 166 10.67 6.00 -4.76
N GLN A 167 11.55 6.37 -3.83
CA GLN A 167 11.72 7.76 -3.41
C GLN A 167 12.11 8.66 -4.57
N ARG A 168 13.04 8.25 -5.44
CA ARG A 168 13.43 9.04 -6.61
C ARG A 168 12.27 9.22 -7.59
N PHE A 169 11.54 8.15 -7.91
CA PHE A 169 10.39 8.24 -8.80
C PHE A 169 9.27 9.13 -8.24
N LEU A 170 9.06 9.15 -6.92
CA LEU A 170 8.08 10.06 -6.29
C LEU A 170 8.39 11.55 -6.50
N HIS A 171 9.66 11.91 -6.75
CA HIS A 171 10.05 13.30 -7.05
C HIS A 171 9.81 13.67 -8.53
N VAL A 172 9.49 12.71 -9.40
CA VAL A 172 9.22 12.98 -10.81
C VAL A 172 7.86 13.68 -10.96
N PRO A 173 7.79 14.84 -11.64
CA PRO A 173 6.53 15.52 -11.88
C PRO A 173 5.52 14.62 -12.61
N GLY A 174 4.31 14.53 -12.06
CA GLY A 174 3.24 13.68 -12.61
C GLY A 174 3.09 12.32 -11.95
N VAL A 175 4.01 11.91 -11.07
CA VAL A 175 3.87 10.69 -10.27
C VAL A 175 2.97 10.95 -9.05
N LYS A 176 1.89 10.16 -8.90
CA LYS A 176 0.97 10.20 -7.75
C LYS A 176 1.53 9.38 -6.59
N LYS A 177 1.87 8.11 -6.88
CA LYS A 177 2.44 7.16 -5.92
C LYS A 177 3.28 6.13 -6.66
N VAL A 178 4.11 5.42 -5.91
CA VAL A 178 4.91 4.30 -6.42
C VAL A 178 4.82 3.17 -5.41
N ASP A 179 4.33 2.02 -5.84
CA ASP A 179 4.13 0.82 -5.01
C ASP A 179 5.23 -0.21 -5.30
N ILE A 180 5.76 -0.83 -4.24
CA ILE A 180 6.69 -1.96 -4.37
C ILE A 180 5.87 -3.25 -4.31
N VAL A 181 6.00 -4.08 -5.34
CA VAL A 181 5.27 -5.34 -5.47
C VAL A 181 6.25 -6.50 -5.47
N GLY A 182 5.92 -7.56 -4.71
CA GLY A 182 6.78 -8.73 -4.54
C GLY A 182 7.76 -8.65 -3.38
N GLU A 183 7.61 -7.64 -2.50
CA GLU A 183 8.36 -7.60 -1.24
C GLU A 183 7.94 -8.77 -0.34
N GLN A 184 8.91 -9.55 0.12
CA GLN A 184 8.70 -10.59 1.13
C GLN A 184 9.18 -10.06 2.48
N GLN A 185 8.28 -9.97 3.46
CA GLN A 185 8.61 -9.44 4.77
C GLN A 185 9.60 -10.34 5.50
N GLU A 186 10.58 -9.74 6.18
CA GLU A 186 11.45 -10.48 7.09
C GLU A 186 10.67 -10.91 8.34
N ARG A 187 10.89 -12.15 8.76
CA ARG A 187 10.34 -12.72 10.00
C ARG A 187 11.47 -13.29 10.85
N ILE A 188 11.29 -13.27 12.16
CA ILE A 188 12.14 -13.99 13.10
C ILE A 188 11.37 -15.25 13.50
N PHE A 189 11.91 -16.41 13.17
CA PHE A 189 11.35 -17.69 13.55
C PHE A 189 11.95 -18.09 14.89
N VAL A 190 11.09 -18.48 15.82
CA VAL A 190 11.46 -19.02 17.14
C VAL A 190 10.93 -20.44 17.16
N GLU A 191 11.80 -21.39 16.85
CA GLU A 191 11.46 -22.80 16.70
C GLU A 191 11.85 -23.57 17.97
N PHE A 192 10.92 -24.32 18.54
CA PHE A 192 11.17 -25.04 19.79
C PHE A 192 10.60 -26.45 19.74
N SER A 193 11.28 -27.36 20.44
CA SER A 193 10.85 -28.75 20.60
C SER A 193 9.93 -28.87 21.81
N TYR A 194 8.66 -29.24 21.58
CA TYR A 194 7.67 -29.41 22.64
C TYR A 194 8.13 -30.40 23.74
N PRO A 195 8.74 -31.57 23.43
CA PRO A 195 9.32 -32.45 24.45
C PRO A 195 10.37 -31.77 25.33
N ARG A 196 11.28 -30.97 24.73
CA ARG A 196 12.35 -30.27 25.47
C ARG A 196 11.80 -29.23 26.44
N LEU A 197 10.81 -28.45 25.99
CA LEU A 197 10.12 -27.47 26.85
C LEU A 197 9.42 -28.16 28.03
N THR A 198 8.77 -29.29 27.78
CA THR A 198 8.06 -30.06 28.81
C THR A 198 9.01 -30.59 29.89
N THR A 199 10.19 -31.09 29.53
CA THR A 199 11.21 -31.54 30.51
C THR A 199 11.72 -30.38 31.37
N LEU A 200 11.79 -29.17 30.82
CA LEU A 200 12.24 -27.97 31.53
C LEU A 200 11.12 -27.28 32.33
N GLY A 201 9.88 -27.77 32.22
CA GLY A 201 8.72 -27.16 32.86
C GLY A 201 8.39 -25.76 32.32
N ILE A 202 8.77 -25.47 31.08
CA ILE A 202 8.53 -24.18 30.40
C ILE A 202 7.32 -24.33 29.49
N SER A 203 6.32 -23.45 29.63
CA SER A 203 5.21 -23.42 28.68
C SER A 203 5.53 -22.51 27.49
N PRO A 204 4.99 -22.78 26.28
CA PRO A 204 5.10 -21.85 25.16
C PRO A 204 4.57 -20.44 25.49
N ALA A 205 3.53 -20.34 26.35
CA ALA A 205 2.97 -19.07 26.79
C ALA A 205 3.98 -18.21 27.57
N ASP A 206 4.89 -18.84 28.33
CA ASP A 206 5.94 -18.14 29.06
C ASP A 206 6.94 -17.48 28.10
N ILE A 207 7.25 -18.16 26.99
CA ILE A 207 8.13 -17.65 25.92
C ILE A 207 7.51 -16.41 25.28
N PHE A 208 6.25 -16.51 24.82
CA PHE A 208 5.53 -15.36 24.23
C PHE A 208 5.45 -14.18 25.20
N SER A 209 5.17 -14.46 26.47
CA SER A 209 5.06 -13.43 27.50
C SER A 209 6.42 -12.77 27.77
N ALA A 210 7.52 -13.53 27.81
CA ALA A 210 8.86 -12.99 27.98
C ALA A 210 9.29 -12.13 26.80
N LEU A 211 9.06 -12.60 25.57
CA LEU A 211 9.35 -11.85 24.35
C LEU A 211 8.56 -10.53 24.31
N SER A 212 7.28 -10.58 24.63
CA SER A 212 6.40 -9.40 24.65
C SER A 212 6.82 -8.38 25.72
N ARG A 213 7.12 -8.84 26.95
CA ARG A 213 7.58 -7.96 28.03
C ARG A 213 8.89 -7.25 27.71
N GLN A 214 9.84 -7.96 27.11
CA GLN A 214 11.14 -7.39 26.78
C GLN A 214 11.02 -6.37 25.64
N ASN A 215 10.18 -6.62 24.63
CA ASN A 215 9.97 -5.69 23.51
C ASN A 215 9.05 -4.49 23.86
N ALA A 216 8.58 -4.38 25.09
CA ALA A 216 7.71 -3.29 25.50
C ALA A 216 8.51 -1.98 25.64
N VAL A 217 8.18 -0.99 24.82
CA VAL A 217 8.72 0.38 24.95
C VAL A 217 8.06 1.03 26.17
N THR A 218 8.74 0.97 27.31
CA THR A 218 8.22 1.54 28.57
C THR A 218 8.70 2.99 28.72
N PRO A 219 7.80 3.98 28.83
CA PRO A 219 8.21 5.36 29.12
C PRO A 219 8.80 5.43 30.53
N ALA A 220 10.08 5.80 30.64
CA ALA A 220 10.78 5.90 31.93
C ALA A 220 10.64 7.28 32.60
N GLY A 221 9.80 8.15 32.03
CA GLY A 221 9.47 9.47 32.57
C GLY A 221 10.55 10.53 32.30
N SER A 222 10.44 11.65 33.00
CA SER A 222 11.41 12.73 33.01
C SER A 222 11.81 13.07 34.44
N VAL A 223 13.03 13.57 34.58
CA VAL A 223 13.57 14.10 35.84
C VAL A 223 13.69 15.61 35.67
N ASP A 224 12.95 16.36 36.50
CA ASP A 224 13.09 17.80 36.57
C ASP A 224 14.35 18.14 37.37
N THR A 225 15.30 18.81 36.71
CA THR A 225 16.49 19.35 37.36
C THR A 225 16.31 20.85 37.62
N GLU A 226 17.21 21.50 38.36
CA GLU A 226 17.18 22.96 38.54
C GLU A 226 17.30 23.75 37.21
N GLY A 227 17.63 23.07 36.11
CA GLY A 227 17.66 23.62 34.76
C GLY A 227 16.79 22.82 33.78
N ALA A 228 17.42 22.08 32.88
CA ALA A 228 16.70 21.36 31.83
C ALA A 228 16.03 20.08 32.35
N GLN A 229 14.80 19.83 31.90
CA GLN A 229 14.12 18.56 32.12
C GLN A 229 14.82 17.46 31.32
N VAL A 230 15.25 16.40 31.99
CA VAL A 230 15.95 15.26 31.37
C VAL A 230 14.96 14.11 31.17
N PHE A 231 14.71 13.72 29.93
CA PHE A 231 13.88 12.55 29.63
C PHE A 231 14.70 11.28 29.75
N VAL A 232 14.25 10.34 30.59
CA VAL A 232 14.86 9.02 30.71
C VAL A 232 14.16 8.09 29.72
N ARG A 233 14.95 7.35 28.94
CA ARG A 233 14.46 6.31 28.04
C ARG A 233 15.20 5.02 28.34
N LEU A 234 14.46 3.93 28.51
CA LEU A 234 15.02 2.60 28.69
C LEU A 234 15.08 1.92 27.33
N ASP A 235 16.26 1.43 26.95
CA ASP A 235 16.44 0.60 25.77
C ASP A 235 15.95 -0.83 26.05
N GLY A 236 14.66 -1.07 25.85
CA GLY A 236 14.05 -2.41 25.95
C GLY A 236 13.91 -3.13 24.61
N ALA A 237 13.75 -2.37 23.52
CA ALA A 237 13.40 -2.92 22.20
C ALA A 237 14.50 -3.80 21.60
N TYR A 238 14.09 -4.86 20.88
CA TYR A 238 15.03 -5.70 20.16
C TYR A 238 15.62 -4.95 18.96
N THR A 239 16.94 -4.72 18.99
CA THR A 239 17.68 -4.10 17.88
C THR A 239 18.32 -5.12 16.96
N ASP A 240 18.56 -6.34 17.44
CA ASP A 240 19.12 -7.43 16.66
C ASP A 240 18.63 -8.81 17.13
N ILE A 241 18.83 -9.83 16.30
CA ILE A 241 18.47 -11.22 16.56
C ILE A 241 19.18 -11.78 17.79
N ASP A 242 20.41 -11.33 18.08
CA ASP A 242 21.14 -11.79 19.26
C ASP A 242 20.47 -11.34 20.56
N LYS A 243 19.86 -10.16 20.57
CA LYS A 243 19.05 -9.71 21.72
C LYS A 243 17.80 -10.57 21.91
N VAL A 244 17.20 -11.05 20.82
CA VAL A 244 16.08 -12.01 20.89
C VAL A 244 16.56 -13.34 21.45
N ARG A 245 17.72 -13.84 21.03
CA ARG A 245 18.35 -15.08 21.54
C ARG A 245 18.69 -15.00 23.02
N ASP A 246 19.16 -13.86 23.48
CA ASP A 246 19.54 -13.61 24.88
C ASP A 246 18.35 -13.34 25.82
N THR A 247 17.11 -13.38 25.30
CA THR A 247 15.91 -13.13 26.11
C THR A 247 15.83 -14.13 27.27
N PRO A 248 15.76 -13.65 28.53
CA PRO A 248 15.67 -14.53 29.68
C PRO A 248 14.25 -15.10 29.84
N ILE A 249 14.17 -16.43 29.91
CA ILE A 249 12.95 -17.19 30.13
C ILE A 249 13.04 -17.80 31.54
N VAL A 250 12.16 -17.34 32.43
CA VAL A 250 12.14 -17.78 33.83
C VAL A 250 11.20 -18.97 33.99
N ALA A 251 11.73 -20.09 34.47
CA ALA A 251 11.01 -21.34 34.74
C ALA A 251 11.18 -21.72 36.22
N GLY A 252 10.21 -21.37 37.05
CA GLY A 252 10.31 -21.58 38.50
C GLY A 252 11.47 -20.79 39.12
N LYS A 253 12.54 -21.50 39.53
CA LYS A 253 13.77 -20.90 40.11
C LYS A 253 14.94 -20.80 39.14
N GLN A 254 14.79 -21.31 37.92
CA GLN A 254 15.84 -21.31 36.90
C GLN A 254 15.53 -20.29 35.82
N SER A 255 16.57 -19.65 35.29
CA SER A 255 16.48 -18.73 34.16
C SER A 255 17.29 -19.31 33.01
N PHE A 256 16.65 -19.48 31.87
CA PHE A 256 17.26 -19.96 30.64
C PHE A 256 17.29 -18.84 29.63
N LYS A 257 18.28 -18.83 28.73
CA LYS A 257 18.19 -17.97 27.54
C LYS A 257 17.27 -18.60 26.52
N LEU A 258 16.64 -17.77 25.67
CA LEU A 258 15.83 -18.30 24.57
C LEU A 258 16.64 -19.23 23.66
N SER A 259 17.92 -18.92 23.41
CA SER A 259 18.84 -19.78 22.67
C SER A 259 19.06 -21.16 23.28
N ASP A 260 18.85 -21.32 24.60
CA ASP A 260 19.07 -22.59 25.29
C ASP A 260 17.88 -23.55 25.09
N ILE A 261 16.73 -23.04 24.64
CA ILE A 261 15.46 -23.78 24.58
C ILE A 261 14.81 -23.75 23.20
N ALA A 262 15.15 -22.77 22.37
CA ALA A 262 14.62 -22.56 21.03
C ALA A 262 15.72 -22.17 20.04
N GLU A 263 15.56 -22.58 18.79
CA GLU A 263 16.36 -22.10 17.68
C GLU A 263 15.74 -20.80 17.15
N VAL A 264 16.55 -19.73 17.12
CA VAL A 264 16.12 -18.42 16.66
C VAL A 264 16.83 -18.08 15.36
N THR A 265 16.08 -18.10 14.27
CA THR A 265 16.58 -17.84 12.92
C THR A 265 15.87 -16.62 12.33
N ARG A 266 16.61 -15.89 11.49
CA ARG A 266 16.03 -14.85 10.65
C ARG A 266 15.71 -15.49 9.30
N GLY A 267 14.46 -15.37 8.88
CA GLY A 267 14.01 -15.83 7.58
C GLY A 267 13.12 -14.80 6.92
N TYR A 268 12.50 -15.22 5.83
CA TYR A 268 11.43 -14.48 5.19
C TYR A 268 10.10 -15.15 5.49
N GLU A 269 9.01 -14.41 5.34
CA GLU A 269 7.66 -14.97 5.46
C GLU A 269 7.49 -16.22 4.60
N ASP A 270 7.15 -17.34 5.23
CA ASP A 270 7.00 -18.65 4.60
C ASP A 270 5.65 -19.28 5.01
N PRO A 271 4.78 -19.68 4.06
CA PRO A 271 4.94 -19.59 2.61
C PRO A 271 4.89 -18.14 2.07
N PRO A 272 5.60 -17.83 0.98
CA PRO A 272 5.52 -16.51 0.36
C PRO A 272 4.11 -16.26 -0.18
N THR A 273 3.53 -15.11 0.18
CA THR A 273 2.17 -14.73 -0.19
C THR A 273 2.08 -14.23 -1.64
N PHE A 274 3.13 -13.58 -2.14
CA PHE A 274 3.21 -13.08 -3.51
C PHE A 274 4.67 -13.10 -4.01
N LEU A 275 4.90 -13.62 -5.21
CA LEU A 275 6.23 -13.68 -5.82
C LEU A 275 6.20 -13.04 -7.21
N VAL A 276 7.25 -12.30 -7.52
CA VAL A 276 7.43 -11.64 -8.80
C VAL A 276 8.66 -12.17 -9.49
N ARG A 277 8.52 -12.47 -10.79
CA ARG A 277 9.64 -12.84 -11.66
C ARG A 277 9.57 -12.06 -12.96
N HIS A 278 10.70 -11.57 -13.41
CA HIS A 278 10.85 -10.96 -14.73
C HIS A 278 11.84 -11.81 -15.54
N ASN A 279 11.40 -12.30 -16.70
CA ASN A 279 12.18 -13.21 -17.55
C ASN A 279 12.73 -14.46 -16.82
N GLY A 280 11.99 -14.97 -15.83
CA GLY A 280 12.37 -16.16 -15.05
C GLY A 280 13.25 -15.87 -13.83
N GLU A 281 13.77 -14.65 -13.68
CA GLU A 281 14.57 -14.24 -12.52
C GLU A 281 13.69 -13.56 -11.45
N SER A 282 13.99 -13.80 -10.18
CA SER A 282 13.31 -13.13 -9.06
C SER A 282 13.55 -11.63 -9.10
N ALA A 283 12.48 -10.84 -9.02
CA ALA A 283 12.54 -9.38 -9.11
C ALA A 283 11.55 -8.73 -8.13
N LEU A 284 11.78 -7.46 -7.81
CA LEU A 284 10.75 -6.59 -7.25
C LEU A 284 10.20 -5.70 -8.36
N LEU A 285 8.90 -5.40 -8.34
CA LEU A 285 8.30 -4.45 -9.28
C LEU A 285 8.06 -3.12 -8.58
N LEU A 286 8.40 -2.04 -9.26
CA LEU A 286 7.98 -0.69 -8.92
C LEU A 286 6.83 -0.32 -9.84
N SER A 287 5.63 -0.22 -9.28
CA SER A 287 4.46 0.24 -9.99
C SER A 287 4.28 1.74 -9.80
N VAL A 288 4.42 2.50 -10.88
CA VAL A 288 4.27 3.95 -10.88
C VAL A 288 2.85 4.31 -11.30
N VAL A 289 2.15 5.05 -10.44
CA VAL A 289 0.80 5.54 -10.69
C VAL A 289 0.86 7.01 -11.07
N MET A 290 0.23 7.37 -12.19
CA MET A 290 0.18 8.75 -12.68
C MET A 290 -0.87 9.58 -11.93
N LYS A 291 -0.62 10.89 -11.77
CA LYS A 291 -1.61 11.84 -11.27
C LYS A 291 -2.77 11.97 -12.24
N GLU A 292 -3.98 12.09 -11.70
CA GLU A 292 -5.18 12.31 -12.51
C GLU A 292 -5.06 13.59 -13.36
N GLY A 293 -5.41 13.49 -14.64
CA GLY A 293 -5.33 14.60 -15.59
C GLY A 293 -3.91 14.98 -16.05
N TRP A 294 -2.87 14.25 -15.64
CA TRP A 294 -1.51 14.48 -16.11
C TRP A 294 -1.30 13.94 -17.53
N ASN A 295 -0.41 14.59 -18.31
CA ASN A 295 -0.07 14.13 -19.64
C ASN A 295 0.88 12.92 -19.57
N GLY A 296 0.41 11.76 -20.07
CA GLY A 296 1.20 10.53 -20.07
C GLY A 296 2.49 10.62 -20.90
N LEU A 297 2.53 11.42 -21.98
CA LEU A 297 3.76 11.58 -22.77
C LEU A 297 4.84 12.31 -21.95
N ASP A 298 4.48 13.43 -21.32
CA ASP A 298 5.39 14.22 -20.51
C ASP A 298 5.91 13.40 -19.32
N LEU A 299 5.03 12.61 -18.69
CA LEU A 299 5.44 11.69 -17.62
C LEU A 299 6.34 10.58 -18.14
N GLY A 300 6.04 9.99 -19.30
CA GLY A 300 6.85 8.95 -19.91
C GLY A 300 8.28 9.40 -20.17
N ASP A 301 8.46 10.60 -20.72
CA ASP A 301 9.77 11.19 -20.96
C ASP A 301 10.51 11.52 -19.65
N ALA A 302 9.79 12.07 -18.66
CA ALA A 302 10.36 12.37 -17.35
C ALA A 302 10.80 11.11 -16.58
N LEU A 303 9.99 10.06 -16.61
CA LEU A 303 10.32 8.77 -15.99
C LEU A 303 11.50 8.10 -16.69
N ARG A 304 11.59 8.17 -18.02
CA ARG A 304 12.73 7.64 -18.76
C ARG A 304 14.02 8.37 -18.41
N ALA A 305 13.97 9.70 -18.36
CA ALA A 305 15.13 10.50 -17.95
C ALA A 305 15.59 10.16 -16.53
N GLU A 306 14.65 9.90 -15.61
CA GLU A 306 15.00 9.48 -14.25
C GLU A 306 15.52 8.04 -14.18
N SER A 307 14.93 7.11 -14.93
CA SER A 307 15.41 5.72 -15.00
C SER A 307 16.82 5.62 -15.58
N ASP A 308 17.14 6.46 -16.57
CA ASP A 308 18.48 6.51 -17.17
C ASP A 308 19.51 7.03 -16.15
N LYS A 309 19.16 8.06 -15.38
CA LYS A 309 20.00 8.54 -14.26
C LYS A 309 20.18 7.48 -13.20
N ILE A 310 19.11 6.80 -12.79
CA ILE A 310 19.19 5.71 -11.81
C ILE A 310 20.17 4.66 -12.32
N SER A 311 19.96 4.16 -13.55
CA SER A 311 20.77 3.14 -14.21
C SER A 311 22.26 3.51 -14.26
N SER A 312 22.58 4.78 -14.50
CA SER A 312 23.97 5.27 -14.51
C SER A 312 24.67 5.30 -13.14
N SER A 313 23.88 5.36 -12.06
CA SER A 313 24.36 5.42 -10.67
C SER A 313 24.34 4.06 -9.95
N LEU A 314 23.93 2.99 -10.63
CA LEU A 314 23.75 1.68 -10.00
C LEU A 314 25.07 1.01 -9.66
N PRO A 315 25.18 0.38 -8.47
CA PRO A 315 26.27 -0.52 -8.18
C PRO A 315 26.20 -1.77 -9.08
N LEU A 316 27.36 -2.37 -9.35
CA LEU A 316 27.46 -3.61 -10.13
C LEU A 316 26.55 -4.70 -9.54
N GLY A 317 25.77 -5.35 -10.41
CA GLY A 317 24.87 -6.46 -10.05
C GLY A 317 23.44 -6.05 -9.72
N VAL A 318 23.12 -4.75 -9.67
CA VAL A 318 21.73 -4.26 -9.62
C VAL A 318 21.33 -3.73 -10.99
N SER A 319 20.15 -4.08 -11.47
CA SER A 319 19.57 -3.53 -12.68
C SER A 319 18.13 -3.06 -12.46
N LEU A 320 17.80 -1.95 -13.12
CA LEU A 320 16.46 -1.42 -13.23
C LEU A 320 16.03 -1.55 -14.69
N LYS A 321 14.99 -2.32 -14.98
CA LYS A 321 14.48 -2.51 -16.34
C LYS A 321 13.02 -2.08 -16.42
N LYS A 322 12.62 -1.49 -17.54
CA LYS A 322 11.21 -1.25 -17.82
C LYS A 322 10.58 -2.55 -18.33
N VAL A 323 9.40 -2.89 -17.80
CA VAL A 323 8.59 -4.04 -18.23
C VAL A 323 7.73 -3.67 -19.42
#